data_AF-A0A6P9D1L8-F1
#
_entry.id   AF-A0A6P9D1L8-F1
#
_cell.length_a   1.000
_cell.length_b   1.000
_cell.length_c   1.000
_cell.angle_alpha   90.00
_cell.angle_beta   90.00
_cell.angle_gamma   90.00
#
_symmetry.space_group_name_H-M   'P 1'
#
loop_
_entity.id
_entity.type
_entity.pdbx_description
1 polymer ?
#
loop_
_entity_poly.entity_id
_entity_poly.type
_entity_poly.pdbx_seq_one_letter_code
_entity_poly.pdbx_strand_id
1 'polypeptide(L)'
;MSYRTLHHYFVPNGDYKENDDPEKYQLLFRVSNHLRCTVDVEGEHSHPAAAVAAPTLTLREEFTLLGQQVEDTARVLEGIQKSIGYDLDGKESYGNYLSRESVQIGDTYVNSEKLLGELENKFQQAQEHESHKESRLNHDFLGMLVHARALLKETLTISAGLRDK
;
A
#
# COMPACT_ATOMS: atom_id res chain seq x y z
N MET A 1 -1.16 -5.52 -14.85
CA MET A 1 -0.35 -4.99 -13.73
C MET A 1 -1.10 -3.81 -13.13
N SER A 2 -1.65 -3.96 -11.93
CA SER A 2 -2.42 -2.91 -11.25
C SER A 2 -1.43 -1.97 -10.55
N TYR A 3 -1.39 -0.71 -11.00
CA TYR A 3 -0.70 0.36 -10.28
C TYR A 3 -1.49 0.61 -8.98
N ARG A 4 -1.09 -0.06 -7.89
CA ARG A 4 -1.57 0.28 -6.55
C ARG A 4 -0.89 1.58 -6.13
N THR A 5 -1.46 2.72 -6.54
CA THR A 5 -1.14 4.00 -5.94
C THR A 5 -1.65 3.98 -4.50
N LEU A 6 -0.73 3.96 -3.55
CA LEU A 6 -1.02 4.05 -2.14
C LEU A 6 -1.34 5.51 -1.81
N HIS A 7 -2.62 5.88 -1.88
CA HIS A 7 -3.09 7.21 -1.54
C HIS A 7 -3.09 7.38 -0.02
N HIS A 8 -2.01 7.95 0.52
CA HIS A 8 -1.98 8.39 1.92
C HIS A 8 -2.69 9.72 2.04
N TYR A 9 -3.87 9.71 2.67
CA TYR A 9 -4.60 10.92 3.02
C TYR A 9 -4.12 11.39 4.39
N PHE A 10 -3.59 12.61 4.46
CA PHE A 10 -3.26 13.25 5.73
C PHE A 10 -4.30 14.34 5.99
N VAL A 11 -5.08 14.19 7.05
CA VAL A 11 -6.05 15.19 7.50
C VAL A 11 -5.39 15.94 8.67
N PRO A 12 -4.87 17.16 8.48
CA PRO A 12 -4.07 17.86 9.49
C PRO A 12 -4.79 18.06 10.83
N ASN A 13 -6.12 18.08 10.80
CA ASN A 13 -6.98 18.37 11.95
C ASN A 13 -7.68 17.12 12.51
N GLY A 14 -7.52 15.95 11.90
CA GLY A 14 -8.21 14.71 12.30
C GLY A 14 -9.72 14.65 12.02
N ASP A 15 -10.36 15.76 11.66
CA ASP A 15 -11.79 15.81 11.30
C ASP A 15 -11.99 15.46 9.83
N TYR A 16 -12.22 14.18 9.54
CA TYR A 16 -12.55 13.67 8.20
C TYR A 16 -14.06 13.78 7.94
N LYS A 17 -14.46 14.54 6.92
CA LYS A 17 -15.85 14.56 6.45
C LYS A 17 -15.97 13.75 5.17
N GLU A 18 -17.00 12.91 5.10
CA GLU A 18 -17.22 11.95 4.00
C GLU A 18 -17.40 12.61 2.61
N ASN A 19 -17.63 13.93 2.55
CA ASN A 19 -17.78 14.71 1.31
C ASN A 19 -16.57 15.61 1.00
N ASP A 20 -15.45 15.45 1.70
CA ASP A 20 -14.26 16.25 1.43
C ASP A 20 -13.55 15.75 0.16
N ASP A 21 -13.25 16.68 -0.77
CA ASP A 21 -12.58 16.36 -2.02
C ASP A 21 -11.22 15.69 -1.79
N PRO A 22 -10.98 14.48 -2.35
CA PRO A 22 -9.74 13.73 -2.12
C PRO A 22 -8.48 14.44 -2.64
N GLU A 23 -8.63 15.37 -3.60
CA GLU A 23 -7.52 16.19 -4.12
C GLU A 23 -7.01 17.21 -3.07
N LYS A 24 -7.85 17.58 -2.11
CA LYS A 24 -7.53 18.60 -1.11
C LYS A 24 -6.58 18.10 -0.01
N TYR A 25 -6.50 16.77 0.15
CA TYR A 25 -5.72 16.10 1.21
C TYR A 25 -4.66 15.14 0.66
N GLN A 26 -4.43 15.19 -0.66
CA GLN A 26 -3.41 14.38 -1.31
C GLN A 26 -2.05 15.07 -1.18
N LEU A 27 -1.16 14.49 -0.37
CA LEU A 27 0.25 14.88 -0.40
C LEU A 27 0.90 14.27 -1.65
N LEU A 28 1.13 15.11 -2.67
CA LEU A 28 1.99 14.76 -3.81
C LEU A 28 3.46 14.81 -3.35
N PHE A 29 4.01 13.66 -2.98
CA PHE A 29 5.46 13.54 -2.79
C PHE A 29 6.15 13.56 -4.16
N ARG A 30 6.56 14.75 -4.61
CA ARG A 30 7.43 14.88 -5.78
C ARG A 30 8.88 14.68 -5.34
N VAL A 31 9.35 13.43 -5.36
CA VAL A 31 10.76 13.10 -5.16
C VAL A 31 11.54 13.61 -6.38
N SER A 32 12.13 14.79 -6.25
CA SER A 32 13.02 15.36 -7.27
C SER A 32 14.43 14.85 -6.98
N ASN A 33 14.81 13.74 -7.62
CA ASN A 33 16.09 13.08 -7.40
C ASN A 33 17.20 13.86 -8.14
N HIS A 34 17.63 15.00 -7.60
CA HIS A 34 18.68 15.84 -8.18
C HIS A 34 20.06 15.65 -7.54
N LEU A 35 20.16 14.88 -6.45
CA LEU A 35 21.45 14.51 -5.86
C LEU A 35 21.80 13.09 -6.26
N ARG A 36 22.50 12.95 -7.39
CA ARG A 36 23.39 11.80 -7.55
C ARG A 36 24.53 12.01 -6.56
N CYS A 37 24.59 11.22 -5.50
CA CYS A 37 25.80 11.10 -4.70
C CYS A 37 26.93 10.62 -5.63
N THR A 38 27.76 11.53 -6.12
CA THR A 38 29.06 11.18 -6.68
C THR A 38 29.95 10.83 -5.51
N VAL A 39 30.01 9.54 -5.20
CA VAL A 39 31.09 8.98 -4.39
C VAL A 39 32.31 8.93 -5.31
N ASP A 40 33.00 10.05 -5.46
CA ASP A 40 34.33 10.07 -6.06
C ASP A 40 35.35 9.88 -4.94
N VAL A 41 35.82 8.63 -4.87
CA VAL A 41 37.00 8.23 -4.12
C VAL A 41 38.23 8.69 -4.90
N GLU A 42 39.09 9.43 -4.18
CA GLU A 42 40.52 9.62 -4.41
C GLU A 42 41.00 10.39 -5.65
N GLY A 43 41.67 11.51 -5.35
CA GLY A 43 42.43 12.30 -6.31
C GLY A 43 42.94 13.59 -5.67
N GLU A 44 43.80 13.47 -4.67
CA GLU A 44 44.54 14.59 -4.12
C GLU A 44 45.30 15.31 -5.25
N HIS A 45 45.14 16.64 -5.32
CA HIS A 45 46.20 17.65 -5.44
C HIS A 45 45.62 18.94 -6.05
N SER A 46 45.41 19.93 -5.18
CA SER A 46 45.94 21.31 -5.32
C SER A 46 44.95 22.42 -4.92
N HIS A 47 45.38 23.16 -3.90
CA HIS A 47 45.04 24.53 -3.50
C HIS A 47 43.94 24.81 -2.45
N PRO A 48 44.22 25.73 -1.49
CA PRO A 48 43.48 25.86 -0.24
C PRO A 48 42.30 26.82 -0.42
N ALA A 49 41.09 26.27 -0.50
CA ALA A 49 39.84 27.00 -0.29
C ALA A 49 38.86 26.11 0.50
N ALA A 50 39.37 25.41 1.51
CA ALA A 50 38.58 24.58 2.41
C ALA A 50 37.99 25.44 3.54
N ALA A 51 37.11 26.37 3.17
CA ALA A 51 36.16 26.95 4.11
C ALA A 51 34.80 27.07 3.39
N VAL A 52 33.96 26.07 3.66
CA VAL A 52 32.49 26.14 3.56
C VAL A 52 31.94 26.27 2.12
N ALA A 53 32.19 25.27 1.29
CA ALA A 53 31.26 24.95 0.20
C ALA A 53 30.11 24.09 0.77
N ALA A 54 29.31 24.67 1.66
CA ALA A 54 27.92 24.25 1.73
C ALA A 54 27.33 24.52 0.34
N PRO A 55 26.55 23.61 -0.26
CA PRO A 55 25.83 23.96 -1.47
C PRO A 55 24.94 25.14 -1.10
N THR A 56 25.30 26.34 -1.56
CA THR A 56 24.53 27.55 -1.31
C THR A 56 23.21 27.34 -2.02
N LEU A 57 22.16 27.10 -1.23
CA LEU A 57 20.81 26.97 -1.73
C LEU A 57 20.52 28.20 -2.58
N THR A 58 19.87 27.99 -3.71
CA THR A 58 19.37 29.12 -4.48
C THR A 58 18.37 29.91 -3.61
N LEU A 59 18.27 31.23 -3.78
CA LEU A 59 17.32 32.06 -3.01
C LEU A 59 15.88 31.50 -3.04
N ARG A 60 15.51 30.81 -4.12
CA ARG A 60 14.23 30.12 -4.26
C ARG A 60 14.11 28.92 -3.33
N GLU A 61 15.17 28.12 -3.21
CA GLU A 61 15.22 26.97 -2.30
C GLU A 61 15.22 27.43 -0.84
N GLU A 62 15.93 28.51 -0.50
CA GLU A 62 15.90 29.11 0.84
C GLU A 62 14.51 29.59 1.23
N PHE A 63 13.81 30.27 0.32
CA PHE A 63 12.44 30.74 0.58
C PHE A 63 11.44 29.58 0.70
N THR A 64 11.67 28.50 -0.04
CA THR A 64 10.84 27.28 0.05
C THR A 64 11.07 26.57 1.39
N LEU A 65 12.33 26.44 1.81
CA LEU A 65 12.70 25.85 3.10
C LEU A 65 12.15 26.70 4.25
N LEU A 66 12.26 28.03 4.17
CA LEU A 66 11.71 28.93 5.17
C LEU A 66 10.17 28.83 5.24
N GLY A 67 9.48 28.77 4.10
CA GLY A 67 8.03 28.57 4.06
C GLY A 67 7.61 27.27 4.73
N GLN A 68 8.31 26.17 4.40
CA GLN A 68 8.07 24.87 5.02
C GLN A 68 8.37 24.90 6.53
N GLN A 69 9.47 25.52 6.95
CA GLN A 69 9.83 25.65 8.35
C GLN A 69 8.80 26.47 9.14
N VAL A 70 8.24 27.53 8.54
CA VAL A 70 7.17 28.33 9.15
C VAL A 70 5.90 27.50 9.31
N GLU A 71 5.51 26.74 8.29
CA GLU A 71 4.35 25.84 8.36
C GLU A 71 4.54 24.72 9.38
N ASP A 72 5.73 24.12 9.43
CA ASP A 72 6.08 23.09 10.42
C ASP A 72 6.05 23.66 11.84
N THR A 73 6.59 24.86 12.04
CA THR A 73 6.57 25.54 13.34
C THR A 73 5.13 25.91 13.73
N ALA A 74 4.30 26.34 12.78
CA ALA A 74 2.89 26.63 13.02
C ALA A 74 2.12 25.37 13.46
N ARG A 75 2.35 24.23 12.81
CA ARG A 75 1.76 22.93 13.20
C ARG A 75 2.19 22.51 14.60
N VAL A 76 3.48 22.68 14.93
CA VAL A 76 3.99 22.38 16.27
C VAL A 76 3.35 23.29 17.33
N LEU A 77 3.24 24.59 17.05
CA LEU A 77 2.61 25.54 17.97
C LEU A 77 1.12 25.26 18.16
N GLU A 78 0.41 24.84 17.12
CA GLU A 78 -0.99 24.41 17.22
C GLU A 78 -1.12 23.14 18.09
N GLY A 79 -0.21 22.18 17.95
CA GLY A 79 -0.15 20.99 18.80
C GLY A 79 0.10 21.34 20.27
N ILE A 80 1.02 22.28 20.53
CA ILE A 80 1.29 22.79 21.88
C ILE A 80 0.06 23.52 22.43
N GLN A 81 -0.61 24.36 21.63
CA GLN A 81 -1.81 25.07 22.03
C GLN A 81 -2.96 24.11 22.38
N LYS A 82 -3.17 23.06 21.59
CA LYS A 82 -4.15 22.01 21.87
C LYS A 82 -3.79 21.28 23.17
N SER A 83 -2.53 20.88 23.33
CA SER A 83 -2.03 20.24 24.56
C SER A 83 -2.28 21.10 25.81
N ILE A 84 -1.95 22.39 25.74
CA ILE A 84 -2.21 23.36 26.80
C ILE A 84 -3.72 23.52 27.03
N GLY A 85 -4.54 23.58 25.97
CA GLY A 85 -5.99 23.63 26.08
C GLY A 85 -6.58 22.45 26.86
N TYR A 86 -6.11 21.23 26.58
CA TYR A 86 -6.53 20.03 27.31
C TYR A 86 -6.05 20.00 28.77
N ASP A 87 -4.94 20.66 29.09
CA ASP A 87 -4.45 20.77 30.47
C ASP A 87 -5.17 21.87 31.27
N LEU A 88 -5.58 22.97 30.60
CA LEU A 88 -6.20 24.13 31.25
C LEU A 88 -7.73 24.07 31.35
N ASP A 89 -8.43 23.34 30.48
CA ASP A 89 -9.91 23.37 30.45
C ASP A 89 -10.60 22.56 31.58
N GLY A 90 -9.85 21.81 32.39
CA GLY A 90 -10.32 21.16 33.63
C GLY A 90 -11.43 20.11 33.48
N LYS A 91 -12.04 19.97 32.31
CA LYS A 91 -13.13 19.03 32.01
C LYS A 91 -12.64 17.72 31.41
N GLU A 92 -11.47 17.71 30.77
CA GLU A 92 -10.89 16.51 30.19
C GLU A 92 -9.36 16.60 30.20
N SER A 93 -8.74 16.10 31.28
CA SER A 93 -7.28 16.02 31.37
C SER A 93 -6.72 15.25 30.16
N TYR A 94 -5.56 15.68 29.65
CA TYR A 94 -4.84 15.02 28.55
C TYR A 94 -4.72 13.49 28.72
N GLY A 95 -4.61 13.00 29.96
CA GLY A 95 -4.63 11.56 30.26
C GLY A 95 -5.94 10.84 29.92
N ASN A 96 -7.09 11.49 30.11
CA ASN A 96 -8.40 10.92 29.77
C ASN A 96 -8.60 10.86 28.25
N TYR A 97 -8.15 11.90 27.53
CA TYR A 97 -8.13 11.90 26.08
C TYR A 97 -7.26 10.75 25.54
N LEU A 98 -6.03 10.62 26.04
CA LEU A 98 -5.12 9.53 25.65
C LEU A 98 -5.70 8.15 25.96
N SER A 99 -6.34 7.98 27.12
CA SER A 99 -6.97 6.71 27.49
C SER A 99 -8.11 6.35 26.54
N ARG A 100 -8.95 7.32 26.14
CA ARG A 100 -10.06 7.08 25.20
C ARG A 100 -9.54 6.75 23.80
N GLU A 101 -8.59 7.51 23.29
CA GLU A 101 -7.96 7.25 21.99
C GLU A 101 -7.29 5.87 21.96
N SER A 102 -6.61 5.49 23.04
CA SER A 102 -5.97 4.16 23.13
C SER A 102 -7.00 3.03 23.05
N VAL A 103 -8.17 3.19 23.68
CA VAL A 103 -9.27 2.22 23.58
C VAL A 103 -9.84 2.18 22.17
N GLN A 104 -10.10 3.33 21.55
CA GLN A 104 -10.60 3.42 20.19
C GLN A 104 -9.65 2.78 19.17
N ILE A 105 -8.35 3.04 19.31
CA ILE A 105 -7.32 2.37 18.50
C ILE A 105 -7.37 0.86 18.73
N GLY A 106 -7.41 0.42 19.99
CA GLY A 106 -7.52 -1.00 20.33
C GLY A 106 -8.72 -1.69 19.65
N ASP A 107 -9.89 -1.08 19.72
CA ASP A 107 -11.12 -1.61 19.10
C ASP A 107 -10.98 -1.72 17.57
N THR A 108 -10.38 -0.72 16.92
CA THR A 108 -10.12 -0.78 15.47
C THR A 108 -9.13 -1.88 15.09
N TYR A 109 -8.10 -2.11 15.91
CA TYR A 109 -7.13 -3.19 15.69
C TYR A 109 -7.77 -4.57 15.82
N VAL A 110 -8.57 -4.79 16.86
CA VAL A 110 -9.29 -6.06 17.07
C VAL A 110 -10.25 -6.33 15.91
N ASN A 111 -10.95 -5.30 15.42
CA ASN A 111 -11.81 -5.44 14.25
C ASN A 111 -11.01 -5.77 12.98
N SER A 112 -9.85 -5.13 12.79
CA SER A 112 -8.97 -5.43 11.65
C SER A 112 -8.44 -6.86 11.69
N GLU A 113 -8.04 -7.35 12.86
CA GLU A 113 -7.59 -8.74 13.06
C GLU A 113 -8.70 -9.74 12.71
N LYS A 114 -9.94 -9.47 13.14
CA LYS A 114 -11.10 -10.29 12.77
C LYS A 114 -11.32 -10.32 11.27
N LEU A 115 -11.30 -9.17 10.61
CA LEU A 115 -11.47 -9.08 9.15
C LEU A 115 -10.35 -9.80 8.40
N LEU A 116 -9.11 -9.74 8.92
CA LEU A 116 -7.99 -10.46 8.34
C LEU A 116 -8.17 -11.98 8.45
N GLY A 117 -8.61 -12.47 9.61
CA GLY A 117 -8.93 -13.89 9.80
C GLY A 117 -10.09 -14.36 8.90
N GLU A 118 -11.12 -13.53 8.71
CA GLU A 118 -12.19 -13.84 7.75
C GLU A 118 -11.69 -13.89 6.30
N LEU A 119 -10.75 -13.02 5.94
CA LEU A 119 -10.15 -13.00 4.60
C LEU A 119 -9.25 -14.22 4.37
N GLU A 120 -8.46 -14.62 5.37
CA GLU A 120 -7.65 -15.83 5.31
C GLU A 120 -8.52 -17.08 5.11
N ASN A 121 -9.62 -17.20 5.86
CA ASN A 121 -10.57 -18.30 5.70
C ASN A 121 -11.20 -18.31 4.29
N LYS A 122 -11.57 -17.15 3.75
CA LYS A 122 -12.09 -17.05 2.37
C LYS A 122 -11.03 -17.40 1.34
N PHE A 123 -9.77 -17.03 1.58
CA PHE A 123 -8.65 -17.37 0.69
C PHE A 123 -8.40 -18.88 0.68
N GLN A 124 -8.41 -19.52 1.86
CA GLN A 124 -8.27 -20.96 2.00
C GLN A 124 -9.42 -21.70 1.31
N GLN A 125 -10.66 -21.26 1.54
CA GLN A 125 -11.85 -21.81 0.88
C GLN A 125 -11.78 -21.65 -0.64
N ALA A 126 -11.30 -20.50 -1.14
CA ALA A 126 -11.12 -20.28 -2.57
C ALA A 126 -10.05 -21.21 -3.16
N GLN A 127 -8.94 -21.43 -2.45
CA GLN A 127 -7.88 -22.36 -2.87
C GLN A 127 -8.39 -23.81 -2.93
N GLU A 128 -9.12 -24.25 -1.92
CA GLU A 128 -9.74 -25.58 -1.89
C GLU A 128 -10.76 -25.74 -3.03
N HIS A 129 -11.59 -24.74 -3.27
CA HIS A 129 -12.56 -24.75 -4.36
C HIS A 129 -11.90 -24.81 -5.75
N GLU A 130 -10.83 -24.05 -5.98
CA GLU A 130 -10.06 -24.09 -7.24
C GLU A 130 -9.43 -25.47 -7.45
N SER A 131 -8.78 -26.05 -6.42
CA SER A 131 -8.16 -27.39 -6.54
C SER A 131 -9.18 -28.50 -6.82
N HIS A 132 -10.36 -28.44 -6.20
CA HIS A 132 -11.45 -29.37 -6.47
C HIS A 132 -12.01 -29.21 -7.89
N LYS A 133 -12.15 -27.97 -8.36
CA LYS A 133 -12.62 -27.69 -9.71
C LYS A 133 -11.62 -28.16 -10.77
N GLU A 134 -10.34 -27.89 -10.57
CA GLU A 134 -9.26 -28.36 -11.45
C GLU A 134 -9.23 -29.90 -11.52
N SER A 135 -9.35 -30.57 -10.38
CA SER A 135 -9.39 -32.04 -10.31
C SER A 135 -10.59 -32.63 -11.05
N ARG A 136 -11.79 -32.03 -10.91
CA ARG A 136 -12.99 -32.48 -11.63
C ARG A 136 -12.86 -32.29 -13.13
N LEU A 137 -12.38 -31.12 -13.58
CA LEU A 137 -12.16 -30.86 -15.00
C LEU A 137 -11.18 -31.86 -15.60
N ASN A 138 -10.06 -32.12 -14.93
CA ASN A 138 -9.06 -33.07 -15.39
C ASN A 138 -9.65 -34.50 -15.55
N HIS A 139 -10.47 -34.93 -14.59
CA HIS A 139 -11.18 -36.21 -14.68
C HIS A 139 -12.16 -36.26 -15.85
N ASP A 140 -12.95 -35.21 -16.05
CA ASP A 140 -13.92 -35.11 -17.16
C ASP A 140 -13.21 -35.12 -18.53
N PHE A 141 -12.09 -34.39 -18.67
CA PHE A 141 -11.27 -34.41 -19.88
C PHE A 141 -10.70 -35.80 -20.17
N LEU A 142 -10.19 -36.49 -19.15
CA LEU A 142 -9.66 -37.84 -19.29
C LEU A 142 -10.77 -38.82 -19.69
N GLY A 143 -11.96 -38.69 -19.10
CA GLY A 143 -13.15 -39.46 -19.45
C GLY A 143 -13.57 -39.25 -20.91
N MET A 144 -13.60 -38.00 -21.38
CA MET A 144 -13.89 -37.68 -22.79
C MET A 144 -12.86 -38.29 -23.74
N LEU A 145 -11.56 -38.23 -23.41
CA LEU A 145 -10.50 -38.84 -24.22
C LEU A 145 -10.63 -40.36 -24.32
N VAL A 146 -10.91 -41.03 -23.20
CA VAL A 146 -11.15 -42.48 -23.18
C VAL A 146 -12.37 -42.84 -24.03
N HIS A 147 -13.44 -42.06 -23.91
CA HIS A 147 -14.66 -42.26 -24.70
C HIS A 147 -14.42 -42.04 -26.20
N ALA A 148 -13.73 -40.96 -26.58
CA ALA A 148 -13.37 -40.69 -27.97
C ALA A 148 -12.49 -41.81 -28.56
N ARG A 149 -11.53 -42.31 -27.78
CA ARG A 149 -10.71 -43.47 -28.19
C ARG A 149 -11.56 -44.73 -28.40
N ALA A 150 -12.54 -44.98 -27.54
CA ALA A 150 -13.44 -46.13 -27.68
C ALA A 150 -14.27 -46.02 -28.97
N LEU A 151 -14.85 -44.85 -29.25
CA LEU A 151 -15.61 -44.58 -30.47
C LEU A 151 -14.75 -44.72 -31.73
N LEU A 152 -13.51 -44.21 -31.71
CA LEU A 152 -12.57 -44.38 -32.83
C LEU A 152 -12.22 -45.85 -33.06
N LYS A 153 -12.02 -46.62 -31.98
CA LYS A 153 -11.76 -48.06 -32.09
C LYS A 153 -12.96 -48.80 -32.66
N GLU A 154 -14.17 -48.47 -32.20
CA GLU A 154 -15.41 -49.03 -32.72
C GLU A 154 -15.61 -48.71 -34.20
N THR A 155 -15.40 -47.45 -34.59
CA THR A 155 -15.46 -46.99 -35.99
C THR A 155 -14.43 -47.73 -36.86
N LEU A 156 -13.23 -47.96 -36.34
CA LEU A 156 -12.20 -48.73 -37.03
C LEU A 156 -12.62 -50.20 -37.20
N THR A 157 -13.22 -50.83 -36.18
CA THR A 157 -13.74 -52.19 -36.31
C THR A 157 -14.88 -52.30 -37.30
N ILE A 158 -15.80 -51.33 -37.33
CA ILE A 158 -16.90 -51.26 -38.31
C ILE A 158 -16.36 -51.08 -39.73
N SER A 159 -15.39 -50.18 -39.93
CA SER A 159 -14.80 -49.94 -41.25
C SER A 159 -13.97 -51.14 -41.76
N ALA A 160 -13.28 -51.86 -40.87
CA ALA A 160 -12.61 -53.11 -41.23
C ALA A 160 -13.63 -54.21 -41.64
N GLY A 161 -14.73 -54.35 -40.91
CA GLY A 161 -15.79 -55.32 -41.24
C GLY A 161 -16.57 -55.00 -42.53
N LEU A 162 -16.60 -53.74 -42.95
CA LEU A 162 -17.15 -53.31 -44.26
C LEU A 162 -16.21 -53.58 -45.44
N ARG A 163 -14.90 -53.74 -45.20
CA ARG A 163 -13.89 -53.98 -46.25
C ARG A 163 -13.71 -55.46 -46.59
N ASP A 164 -14.13 -56.37 -45.71
CA ASP A 164 -14.05 -57.84 -45.90
C ASP A 164 -15.31 -58.44 -46.59
N LYS A 165 -16.16 -57.61 -47.21
CA LYS A 165 -17.26 -58.03 -48.11
C LYS A 165 -17.07 -57.42 -49.49
#